data_AF-A0A2I9D0A4-F1
#
_entry.id   AF-A0A2I9D0A4-F1
#
_cell.length_a   1.000
_cell.length_b   1.000
_cell.length_c   1.000
_cell.angle_alpha   90.00
_cell.angle_beta   90.00
_cell.angle_gamma   90.00
#
_symmetry.space_group_name_H-M   'P 1'
#
loop_
_entity.id
_entity.type
_entity.pdbx_description
1 polymer ?
#
loop_
_entity_poly.entity_id
_entity_poly.type
_entity_poly.pdbx_seq_one_letter_code
_entity_poly.pdbx_strand_id
1 'polypeptide(L)'
;MSSPTDLPSDSPQGAGLLGAALAWQRGETTRDALLGPLTRLGHDEGGAVHDLIGDLIAWAPPSPDTGDRDADRWRAELMACRARTWASPASAGLLVGPTVLILTDGGRGVVLDPSGTRPLPGSISASLLLLCQTIVMADNAVDAQELGKLRQQRIESSSTSLSEIKPVH
;
A
#
# COMPACT_ATOMS: atom_id res chain seq x y z
N MET A 1 19.04 -13.80 32.76
CA MET A 1 19.21 -12.87 31.61
C MET A 1 18.64 -13.59 30.41
N SER A 2 17.39 -13.29 30.06
CA SER A 2 16.65 -14.02 29.03
C SER A 2 16.72 -13.22 27.73
N SER A 3 17.30 -13.81 26.70
CA SER A 3 17.22 -13.30 25.33
C SER A 3 15.87 -13.69 24.73
N PRO A 4 15.11 -12.77 24.12
CA PRO A 4 14.06 -13.14 23.18
C PRO A 4 14.69 -13.25 21.79
N THR A 5 14.90 -14.47 21.33
CA THR A 5 15.03 -14.77 19.90
C THR A 5 13.62 -15.12 19.43
N ASP A 6 12.86 -14.09 19.05
CA ASP A 6 11.59 -14.30 18.35
C ASP A 6 11.90 -14.60 16.88
N LEU A 7 11.45 -15.78 16.46
CA LEU A 7 11.57 -16.36 15.14
C LEU A 7 10.83 -15.51 14.09
N PRO A 8 11.24 -15.57 12.81
CA PRO A 8 10.44 -15.02 11.72
C PRO A 8 9.05 -15.66 11.72
N SER A 9 8.05 -14.90 11.30
CA SER A 9 6.65 -15.32 11.31
C SER A 9 6.47 -16.58 10.46
N ASP A 10 6.06 -17.71 11.08
CA ASP A 10 5.89 -19.04 10.45
C ASP A 10 4.76 -19.10 9.39
N SER A 11 4.22 -17.96 8.95
CA SER A 11 3.21 -17.91 7.91
C SER A 11 3.87 -18.09 6.53
N PRO A 12 3.47 -19.11 5.73
CA PRO A 12 4.07 -19.37 4.42
C PRO A 12 3.92 -18.19 3.44
N GLN A 13 2.95 -17.32 3.70
CA GLN A 13 2.67 -16.11 2.94
C GLN A 13 3.66 -14.97 3.26
N GLY A 14 4.01 -14.76 4.54
CA GLY A 14 5.02 -13.79 4.96
C GLY A 14 6.40 -14.14 4.40
N ALA A 15 6.80 -15.42 4.50
CA ALA A 15 8.04 -15.92 3.93
C ALA A 15 8.13 -15.73 2.40
N GLY A 16 7.01 -15.90 1.69
CA GLY A 16 6.93 -15.66 0.25
C GLY A 16 7.12 -14.19 -0.13
N LEU A 17 6.53 -13.27 0.65
CA LEU A 17 6.64 -11.82 0.43
C LEU A 17 8.05 -11.31 0.73
N LEU A 18 8.67 -11.77 1.82
CA LEU A 18 10.05 -11.45 2.15
C LEU A 18 11.00 -11.93 1.04
N GLY A 19 10.82 -13.18 0.59
CA GLY A 19 11.60 -13.73 -0.51
C GLY A 19 11.48 -12.91 -1.80
N ALA A 20 10.27 -12.45 -2.14
CA ALA A 20 10.05 -11.56 -3.29
C ALA A 20 10.76 -10.20 -3.13
N ALA A 21 10.73 -9.61 -1.93
CA ALA A 21 11.42 -8.35 -1.65
C ALA A 21 12.94 -8.50 -1.81
N LEU A 22 13.52 -9.55 -1.24
CA LEU A 22 14.95 -9.84 -1.33
C LEU A 22 15.38 -10.22 -2.75
N ALA A 23 14.56 -10.94 -3.51
CA ALA A 23 14.82 -11.21 -4.92
C ALA A 23 14.82 -9.92 -5.76
N TRP A 24 13.91 -8.98 -5.46
CA TRP A 24 13.86 -7.70 -6.16
C TRP A 24 15.11 -6.86 -5.87
N GLN A 25 15.52 -6.78 -4.60
CA GLN A 25 16.73 -6.05 -4.19
C GLN A 25 18.03 -6.66 -4.74
N ARG A 26 18.04 -7.98 -5.01
CA ARG A 26 19.15 -8.65 -5.70
C ARG A 26 19.10 -8.52 -7.23
N GLY A 27 18.06 -7.87 -7.78
CA GLY A 27 17.86 -7.75 -9.23
C GLY A 27 17.42 -9.05 -9.91
N GLU A 28 17.00 -10.06 -9.16
CA GLU A 28 16.58 -11.37 -9.66
C GLU A 28 15.14 -11.36 -10.18
N THR A 29 14.34 -10.38 -9.74
CA THR A 29 12.96 -10.21 -10.16
C THR A 29 12.60 -8.74 -10.37
N THR A 30 11.46 -8.49 -11.01
CA THR A 30 10.97 -7.13 -11.26
C THR A 30 10.21 -6.59 -10.05
N ARG A 31 10.09 -5.27 -9.98
CA ARG A 31 9.26 -4.60 -8.99
C ARG A 31 7.79 -5.08 -9.06
N ASP A 32 7.28 -5.30 -10.26
CA ASP A 32 5.91 -5.77 -10.48
C ASP A 32 5.69 -7.19 -9.91
N ALA A 33 6.72 -8.04 -9.92
CA ALA A 33 6.66 -9.37 -9.32
C ALA A 33 6.57 -9.32 -7.78
N LEU A 34 7.07 -8.25 -7.14
CA LEU A 34 6.86 -7.97 -5.72
C LEU A 34 5.49 -7.33 -5.46
N LEU A 35 5.07 -6.38 -6.31
CA LEU A 35 3.80 -5.68 -6.17
C LEU A 35 2.59 -6.59 -6.39
N GLY A 36 2.66 -7.53 -7.34
CA GLY A 36 1.55 -8.44 -7.66
C GLY A 36 1.02 -9.23 -6.45
N PRO A 37 1.89 -9.92 -5.68
CA PRO A 37 1.52 -10.54 -4.42
C PRO A 37 0.92 -9.56 -3.40
N LEU A 38 1.57 -8.42 -3.15
CA LEU A 38 1.11 -7.42 -2.17
C LEU A 38 -0.27 -6.86 -2.51
N THR A 39 -0.51 -6.55 -3.78
CA THR A 39 -1.80 -5.98 -4.24
C THR A 39 -2.92 -7.01 -4.33
N ARG A 40 -2.62 -8.31 -4.28
CA ARG A 40 -3.62 -9.37 -4.23
C ARG A 40 -4.06 -9.72 -2.81
N LEU A 41 -3.36 -9.22 -1.78
CA LEU A 41 -3.75 -9.45 -0.39
C LEU A 41 -5.15 -8.90 -0.11
N GLY A 42 -6.07 -9.74 0.34
CA GLY A 42 -7.41 -9.39 0.78
C GLY A 42 -7.40 -8.35 1.91
N HIS A 43 -8.56 -7.74 2.16
CA HIS A 43 -8.68 -6.66 3.15
C HIS A 43 -8.35 -7.10 4.59
N ASP A 44 -8.58 -8.39 4.90
CA ASP A 44 -8.35 -9.01 6.21
C ASP A 44 -6.95 -9.64 6.35
N GLU A 45 -6.03 -9.36 5.42
CA GLU A 45 -4.66 -9.88 5.44
C GLU A 45 -3.64 -8.85 5.95
N GLY A 46 -4.07 -7.82 6.69
CA GLY A 46 -3.19 -6.81 7.27
C GLY A 46 -2.11 -7.37 8.20
N GLY A 47 -2.38 -8.52 8.84
CA GLY A 47 -1.38 -9.26 9.64
C GLY A 47 -0.17 -9.71 8.82
N ALA A 48 -0.36 -10.17 7.58
CA ALA A 48 0.75 -10.58 6.72
C ALA A 48 1.67 -9.40 6.36
N VAL A 49 1.12 -8.19 6.24
CA VAL A 49 1.90 -6.97 6.00
C VAL A 49 2.66 -6.56 7.27
N HIS A 50 2.03 -6.68 8.44
CA HIS A 50 2.66 -6.41 9.73
C HIS A 50 3.86 -7.34 9.99
N ASP A 51 3.70 -8.64 9.70
CA ASP A 51 4.76 -9.64 9.80
C ASP A 51 5.90 -9.33 8.85
N LEU A 52 5.58 -9.03 7.58
CA LEU A 52 6.56 -8.65 6.57
C LEU A 52 7.38 -7.42 6.98
N ILE A 53 6.75 -6.40 7.59
CA ILE A 53 7.47 -5.23 8.11
C ILE A 53 8.47 -5.66 9.19
N GLY A 54 8.06 -6.54 10.10
CA GLY A 54 8.93 -7.09 11.14
C GLY A 54 10.13 -7.83 10.55
N ASP A 55 9.89 -8.74 9.61
CA ASP A 55 10.93 -9.52 8.95
C ASP A 55 11.90 -8.62 8.16
N LEU A 56 11.39 -7.62 7.44
CA LEU A 56 12.22 -6.67 6.69
C LEU A 56 13.09 -5.81 7.60
N ILE A 57 12.59 -5.40 8.77
CA ILE A 57 13.38 -4.68 9.76
C ILE A 57 14.49 -5.58 10.34
N ALA A 58 14.18 -6.85 10.63
CA ALA A 58 15.14 -7.81 11.16
C ALA A 58 16.27 -8.13 10.16
N TRP A 59 15.94 -8.16 8.85
CA TRP A 59 16.89 -8.40 7.77
C TRP A 59 17.64 -7.15 7.30
N ALA A 60 17.15 -5.95 7.63
CA ALA A 60 17.79 -4.71 7.22
C ALA A 60 19.17 -4.60 7.91
N PRO A 61 20.28 -4.44 7.16
CA PRO A 61 21.54 -4.11 7.78
C PRO A 61 21.39 -2.78 8.53
N PRO A 62 22.16 -2.54 9.62
CA PRO A 62 22.20 -1.24 10.27
C PRO A 62 22.68 -0.22 9.24
N SER A 63 21.74 0.50 8.64
CA SER A 63 22.07 1.44 7.58
C SER A 63 22.82 2.62 8.22
N PRO A 64 23.98 3.04 7.68
CA PRO A 64 24.44 4.38 7.94
C PRO A 64 23.34 5.33 7.47
N ASP A 65 23.10 6.39 8.24
CA ASP A 65 22.13 7.44 7.97
C ASP A 65 22.56 8.20 6.71
N THR A 66 22.34 7.60 5.54
CA THR A 66 22.49 8.24 4.24
C THR A 66 21.17 8.95 3.96
N GLY A 67 21.01 10.06 4.69
CA GLY A 67 20.05 11.08 4.36
C GLY A 67 20.23 11.48 2.90
N ASP A 68 19.42 10.91 2.02
CA ASP A 68 19.16 11.51 0.73
C ASP A 68 18.23 12.71 1.01
N ARG A 69 18.88 13.84 1.34
CA ARG A 69 18.29 15.08 1.89
C ARG A 69 17.52 15.91 0.87
N ASP A 70 17.10 15.32 -0.24
CA ASP A 70 16.30 16.04 -1.21
C ASP A 70 14.81 15.92 -0.84
N ALA A 71 14.36 16.88 -0.02
CA ALA A 71 12.97 16.99 0.41
C ALA A 71 12.02 17.21 -0.78
N ASP A 72 12.48 17.84 -1.87
CA ASP A 72 11.64 18.08 -3.04
C ASP A 72 11.46 16.80 -3.85
N ARG A 73 12.52 16.00 -4.00
CA ARG A 73 12.43 14.66 -4.57
C ARG A 73 11.51 13.75 -3.75
N TRP A 74 11.66 13.73 -2.43
CA TRP A 74 10.78 12.94 -1.56
C TRP A 74 9.33 13.40 -1.61
N ARG A 75 9.10 14.72 -1.71
CA ARG A 75 7.74 15.24 -1.90
C ARG A 75 7.16 14.80 -3.23
N ALA A 76 7.93 14.89 -4.32
CA ALA A 76 7.50 14.42 -5.63
C ALA A 76 7.18 12.92 -5.63
N GLU A 77 8.04 12.12 -4.97
CA GLU A 77 7.84 10.68 -4.78
C GLU A 77 6.51 10.40 -4.07
N LEU A 78 6.27 11.03 -2.92
CA LEU A 78 5.05 10.84 -2.12
C LEU A 78 3.78 11.34 -2.83
N MET A 79 3.85 12.46 -3.55
CA MET A 79 2.72 13.00 -4.32
C MET A 79 2.34 12.11 -5.51
N ALA A 80 3.29 11.33 -6.03
CA ALA A 80 3.05 10.39 -7.11
C ALA A 80 2.62 8.99 -6.63
N CYS A 81 2.54 8.77 -5.31
CA CYS A 81 2.19 7.47 -4.76
C CYS A 81 0.76 7.05 -5.11
N ARG A 82 0.59 5.74 -5.26
CA ARG A 82 -0.70 5.07 -5.03
C ARG A 82 -0.67 4.42 -3.66
N ALA A 83 -1.84 4.32 -3.04
CA ALA A 83 -1.96 3.76 -1.70
C ALA A 83 -2.83 2.51 -1.69
N ARG A 84 -2.55 1.65 -0.71
CA ARG A 84 -3.45 0.59 -0.28
C ARG A 84 -3.44 0.54 1.24
N THR A 85 -4.58 0.22 1.82
CA THR A 85 -4.72 0.03 3.27
C THR A 85 -5.41 -1.29 3.59
N TRP A 86 -5.03 -1.86 4.73
CA TRP A 86 -5.64 -3.02 5.36
C TRP A 86 -6.07 -2.60 6.76
N ALA A 87 -7.33 -2.82 7.12
CA ALA A 87 -7.85 -2.43 8.42
C ALA A 87 -7.79 -3.56 9.46
N SER A 88 -7.65 -4.80 9.02
CA SER A 88 -7.81 -6.01 9.83
C SER A 88 -6.83 -7.11 9.40
N PRO A 89 -6.39 -8.01 10.31
CA PRO A 89 -6.51 -7.92 11.77
C PRO A 89 -5.56 -6.87 12.39
N ALA A 90 -4.57 -6.41 11.62
CA ALA A 90 -3.66 -5.34 11.98
C ALA A 90 -3.75 -4.23 10.93
N SER A 91 -3.84 -2.97 11.38
CA SER A 91 -3.86 -1.84 10.46
C SER A 91 -2.51 -1.73 9.76
N ALA A 92 -2.53 -1.70 8.43
CA ALA A 92 -1.33 -1.54 7.62
C ALA A 92 -1.60 -0.70 6.37
N GLY A 93 -0.53 -0.15 5.80
CA GLY A 93 -0.55 0.67 4.61
C GLY A 93 0.64 0.37 3.69
N LEU A 94 0.40 0.49 2.40
CA LEU A 94 1.39 0.42 1.35
C LEU A 94 1.31 1.70 0.52
N LEU A 95 2.44 2.38 0.33
CA LEU A 95 2.61 3.41 -0.71
C LEU A 95 3.49 2.86 -1.82
N VAL A 96 3.02 3.02 -3.04
CA VAL A 96 3.73 2.66 -4.27
C VAL A 96 4.10 3.93 -4.99
N GLY A 97 5.34 4.40 -4.78
CA GLY A 97 5.88 5.59 -5.46
C GLY A 97 6.50 5.25 -6.82
N PRO A 98 7.04 6.22 -7.57
CA PRO A 98 7.79 5.94 -8.80
C PRO A 98 9.03 5.07 -8.61
N THR A 99 9.77 5.28 -7.52
CA THR A 99 11.08 4.65 -7.27
C THR A 99 11.12 3.80 -6.01
N VAL A 100 10.23 4.03 -5.05
CA VAL A 100 10.21 3.30 -3.76
C VAL A 100 8.88 2.60 -3.48
N LEU A 101 8.94 1.60 -2.62
CA LEU A 101 7.78 1.04 -1.92
C LEU A 101 7.90 1.37 -0.44
N ILE A 102 6.79 1.74 0.19
CA ILE A 102 6.77 2.04 1.61
C ILE A 102 5.70 1.18 2.27
N LEU A 103 6.09 0.39 3.26
CA LEU A 103 5.18 -0.38 4.10
C LEU A 103 5.15 0.25 5.50
N THR A 104 3.97 0.34 6.10
CA THR A 104 3.80 0.88 7.45
C THR A 104 2.64 0.20 8.16
N ASP A 105 2.78 -0.07 9.45
CA ASP A 105 1.70 -0.48 10.36
C ASP A 105 1.28 0.67 11.31
N GLY A 106 1.84 1.86 11.10
CA GLY A 106 1.63 3.04 11.95
C GLY A 106 2.55 3.11 13.17
N GLY A 107 3.06 1.98 13.67
CA GLY A 107 4.09 1.93 14.72
C GLY A 107 5.51 1.73 14.16
N ARG A 108 5.61 0.99 13.07
CA ARG A 108 6.82 0.60 12.35
C ARG A 108 6.58 0.78 10.86
N GLY A 109 7.67 0.97 10.13
CA GLY A 109 7.62 1.07 8.68
C GLY A 109 8.98 0.85 8.06
N VAL A 110 8.96 0.60 6.76
CA VAL A 110 10.15 0.41 5.94
C VAL A 110 9.98 1.08 4.60
N VAL A 111 11.08 1.64 4.10
CA VAL A 111 11.25 2.01 2.69
C VAL A 111 12.02 0.89 2.01
N LEU A 112 11.49 0.41 0.90
CA LEU A 112 12.14 -0.55 0.02
C LEU A 112 12.48 0.15 -1.30
N ASP A 113 13.74 0.07 -1.68
CA ASP A 113 14.24 0.48 -2.97
C ASP A 113 15.21 -0.60 -3.51
N PRO A 114 15.67 -0.52 -4.77
CA PRO A 114 16.58 -1.51 -5.32
C PRO A 114 17.90 -1.66 -4.55
N SER A 115 18.29 -0.66 -3.76
CA SER A 115 19.51 -0.67 -2.95
C SER A 115 19.32 -1.39 -1.62
N GLY A 116 18.07 -1.60 -1.18
CA GLY A 116 17.77 -2.35 0.03
C GLY A 116 16.55 -1.84 0.81
N THR A 117 16.53 -2.25 2.08
CA THR A 117 15.49 -1.93 3.06
C THR A 117 16.00 -0.91 4.06
N ARG A 118 15.22 0.13 4.33
CA ARG A 118 15.50 1.13 5.36
C ARG A 118 14.34 1.22 6.36
N PRO A 119 14.56 0.89 7.64
CA PRO A 119 13.57 1.10 8.69
C PRO A 119 13.23 2.58 8.87
N LEU A 120 11.96 2.87 9.17
CA LEU A 120 11.44 4.20 9.43
C LEU A 120 11.22 4.42 10.93
N PRO A 121 11.44 5.65 11.44
CA PRO A 121 11.00 6.05 12.78
C PRO A 121 9.48 5.90 12.95
N GLY A 122 9.03 5.57 14.17
CA GLY A 122 7.61 5.38 14.46
C GLY A 122 6.73 6.61 14.17
N SER A 123 7.24 7.83 14.41
CA SER A 123 6.51 9.07 14.11
C SER A 123 6.24 9.26 12.62
N ILE A 124 7.21 8.89 11.77
CA ILE A 124 7.06 8.92 10.31
C ILE A 124 6.11 7.81 9.87
N SER A 125 6.22 6.62 10.47
CA SER A 125 5.37 5.47 10.17
C SER A 125 3.88 5.79 10.42
N ALA A 126 3.56 6.43 11.55
CA ALA A 126 2.20 6.88 11.86
C ALA A 126 1.67 7.89 10.83
N SER A 127 2.49 8.87 10.46
CA SER A 127 2.12 9.90 9.47
C SER A 127 1.88 9.30 8.09
N LEU A 128 2.69 8.32 7.69
CA LEU A 128 2.53 7.62 6.42
C LEU A 128 1.29 6.73 6.39
N LEU A 129 0.92 6.10 7.51
CA LEU A 129 -0.32 5.33 7.59
C LEU A 129 -1.54 6.24 7.37
N LEU A 130 -1.56 7.42 7.99
CA LEU A 130 -2.60 8.43 7.77
C LEU A 130 -2.63 8.90 6.31
N LEU A 131 -1.46 9.08 5.68
CA LEU A 131 -1.38 9.42 4.26
C LEU A 131 -1.99 8.31 3.39
N CYS A 132 -1.66 7.03 3.65
CA CYS A 132 -2.26 5.90 2.93
C CYS A 132 -3.79 5.93 3.03
N GLN A 133 -4.31 6.10 4.25
CA GLN A 133 -5.75 6.15 4.49
C GLN A 133 -6.39 7.34 3.76
N THR A 134 -5.74 8.50 3.77
CA THR A 134 -6.23 9.70 3.09
C THR A 134 -6.31 9.50 1.57
N ILE A 135 -5.28 8.92 0.96
CA ILE A 135 -5.27 8.63 -0.48
C ILE A 135 -6.38 7.64 -0.84
N VAL A 136 -6.50 6.53 -0.10
CA VAL A 136 -7.55 5.53 -0.34
C VAL A 136 -8.95 6.12 -0.16
N MET A 137 -9.16 6.96 0.86
CA MET A 137 -10.45 7.65 1.06
C MET A 137 -10.77 8.61 -0.08
N ALA A 138 -9.77 9.36 -0.57
CA ALA A 138 -9.93 10.26 -1.70
C ALA A 138 -10.29 9.50 -2.98
N ASP A 139 -9.58 8.42 -3.28
CA ASP A 139 -9.85 7.56 -4.45
C ASP A 139 -11.29 7.00 -4.39
N ASN A 140 -11.70 6.44 -3.24
CA ASN A 140 -13.05 5.93 -3.05
C ASN A 140 -14.15 7.01 -3.18
N ALA A 141 -13.87 8.24 -2.74
CA ALA A 141 -14.82 9.36 -2.86
C ALA A 141 -15.01 9.80 -4.32
N VAL A 142 -13.92 9.80 -5.10
CA VAL A 142 -13.97 10.07 -6.55
C VAL A 142 -14.78 8.99 -7.26
N ASP A 143 -14.48 7.71 -7.01
CA ASP A 143 -15.20 6.59 -7.61
C ASP A 143 -16.70 6.62 -7.31
N ALA A 144 -17.07 6.92 -6.06
CA ALA A 144 -18.47 7.05 -5.66
C ALA A 144 -19.17 8.21 -6.40
N GLN A 145 -18.48 9.33 -6.61
CA GLN A 145 -19.01 10.47 -7.35
C GLN A 145 -19.23 10.14 -8.83
N GLU A 146 -18.27 9.47 -9.48
CA GLU A 146 -18.38 9.06 -10.88
C GLU A 146 -19.51 8.06 -11.08
N LEU A 147 -19.64 7.07 -10.19
CA LEU A 147 -20.74 6.11 -10.21
C LEU A 147 -22.10 6.80 -10.06
N GLY A 148 -22.19 7.84 -9.21
CA GLY A 148 -23.38 8.67 -9.07
C GLY A 148 -23.77 9.38 -10.36
N LYS A 149 -22.79 9.99 -11.06
CA LYS A 149 -23.02 10.66 -12.36
C LYS A 149 -23.52 9.68 -13.42
N LEU A 150 -22.92 8.50 -13.52
CA LEU A 150 -23.35 7.45 -14.47
C LEU A 150 -24.79 6.98 -14.20
N ARG A 151 -25.15 6.81 -12.91
CA ARG A 151 -26.52 6.47 -12.52
C ARG A 151 -27.51 7.57 -12.91
N GLN A 152 -27.16 8.84 -12.69
CA GLN A 152 -28.00 9.97 -13.05
C GLN A 152 -28.22 10.07 -14.57
N GLN A 153 -27.16 9.92 -15.37
CA GLN A 153 -27.26 9.89 -16.84
C GLN A 153 -28.17 8.74 -17.33
N ARG A 154 -28.10 7.57 -16.69
CA ARG A 154 -29.00 6.45 -17.01
C ARG A 154 -30.46 6.80 -16.71
N ILE A 155 -30.73 7.41 -15.56
CA ILE A 155 -32.09 7.85 -15.19
C ILE A 155 -32.61 8.85 -16.22
N GLU A 156 -31.83 9.88 -16.53
CA GLU A 156 -32.21 10.92 -17.50
C GLU A 156 -32.43 10.35 -18.91
N SER A 157 -31.57 9.43 -19.37
CA SER A 157 -31.72 8.74 -20.66
C SER A 157 -32.93 7.79 -20.71
N SER A 158 -33.28 7.17 -19.58
CA SER A 158 -34.47 6.31 -19.48
C SER A 158 -35.76 7.13 -19.38
N SER A 159 -35.71 8.33 -18.79
CA SER A 159 -36.86 9.23 -18.64
C SER A 159 -37.24 9.92 -19.95
N THR A 160 -36.28 10.21 -20.83
CA THR A 160 -36.55 10.72 -22.18
C THR A 160 -37.20 9.65 -23.06
N SER A 161 -36.79 8.38 -22.93
CA SER A 161 -37.36 7.26 -23.72
C SER A 161 -38.83 6.93 -23.36
N LEU A 162 -39.25 7.14 -22.12
CA LEU A 162 -40.63 6.88 -21.66
C LEU A 162 -41.62 8.00 -22.03
N SER A 163 -41.12 9.21 -22.33
CA SER A 163 -41.96 10.37 -22.66
C SER A 163 -42.47 10.37 -24.11
N GLU A 164 -41.94 9.49 -24.97
CA GLU A 164 -42.33 9.36 -26.38
C GLU A 164 -43.33 8.22 -26.67
N ILE A 165 -43.67 7.41 -25.66
CA ILE A 165 -44.64 6.32 -25.82
C ILE A 165 -46.06 6.90 -25.78
N LYS A 166 -46.67 7.08 -26.96
CA LYS A 166 -48.10 7.39 -27.04
C LYS A 166 -48.91 6.23 -26.44
N PRO A 167 -49.88 6.50 -25.54
CA PRO A 167 -50.76 5.46 -25.04
C PRO A 167 -51.52 4.83 -26.21
N VAL A 168 -51.47 3.51 -26.31
CA VAL A 168 -52.30 2.75 -27.25
C VAL A 168 -53.73 2.80 -26.71
N HIS A 169 -54.61 3.48 -27.43
CA HIS A 169 -56.06 3.46 -27.18
C HIS A 169 -56.68 2.17 -27.71
#